data_AF-A0A7S2T2K6-F1
#
_entry.id   AF-A0A7S2T2K6-F1
#
_cell.length_a   1.000
_cell.length_b   1.000
_cell.length_c   1.000
_cell.angle_alpha   90.00
_cell.angle_beta   90.00
_cell.angle_gamma   90.00
#
_symmetry.space_group_name_H-M   'P 1'
#
loop_
_entity.id
_entity.type
_entity.pdbx_description
1 polymer ?
#
loop_
_entity_poly.entity_id
_entity_poly.type
_entity_poly.pdbx_seq_one_letter_code
_entity_poly.pdbx_strand_id
1 'polypeptide(L)'
;MRREGREWSEEEEEEVRRLCASLVVFGFDSPCREANGHAKRLIAKGSVATILFGRNVESPDQVKSLCSSMKLEALAHGRKLLVMTDQEGGKVARLTSQESFT
;
A
#
# COMPACT_ATOMS: atom_id res chain seq x y z
N MET A 1 37.98 14.99 4.66
CA MET A 1 37.73 14.29 5.93
C MET A 1 36.66 13.23 5.67
N ARG A 2 37.05 11.99 5.38
CA ARG A 2 36.10 10.85 5.32
C ARG A 2 35.82 10.48 6.78
N ARG A 3 34.55 10.56 7.21
CA ARG A 3 34.18 9.99 8.51
C ARG A 3 34.30 8.47 8.37
N GLU A 4 35.08 7.84 9.25
CA GLU A 4 35.10 6.38 9.37
C GLU A 4 33.67 5.90 9.59
N GLY A 5 33.24 4.92 8.79
CA GLY A 5 31.87 4.42 8.81
C GLY A 5 31.61 3.76 10.15
N ARG A 6 30.59 4.23 10.88
CA ARG A 6 30.03 3.51 12.02
C ARG A 6 29.59 2.13 11.53
N GLU A 7 30.01 1.05 12.20
CA GLU A 7 29.42 -0.27 12.03
C GLU A 7 28.06 -0.29 12.74
N TRP A 8 27.02 -0.70 12.01
CA TRP A 8 25.66 -0.82 12.51
C TRP A 8 25.43 -2.27 12.94
N SER A 9 24.70 -2.49 14.02
CA SER A 9 24.23 -3.84 14.33
C SER A 9 23.16 -4.28 13.31
N GLU A 10 22.96 -5.60 13.17
CA GLU A 10 21.89 -6.15 12.32
C GLU A 10 20.51 -5.63 12.76
N GLU A 11 20.29 -5.46 14.06
CA GLU A 11 19.05 -4.91 14.62
C GLU A 11 18.82 -3.45 14.22
N GLU A 12 19.88 -2.63 14.26
CA GLU A 12 19.79 -1.23 13.83
C GLU A 12 19.52 -1.13 12.32
N GLU A 13 20.15 -1.99 11.52
CA GLU A 13 19.86 -2.05 10.08
C GLU A 13 18.42 -2.47 9.79
N GLU A 14 17.90 -3.47 10.51
CA GLU A 14 16.52 -3.91 10.37
C GLU A 14 15.53 -2.81 10.80
N GLU A 15 15.81 -2.12 11.90
CA GLU A 15 15.00 -0.98 12.33
C GLU A 15 14.99 0.15 11.30
N VAL A 16 16.15 0.51 10.75
CA VAL A 16 16.23 1.52 9.68
C VAL A 16 15.45 1.07 8.45
N ARG A 17 15.57 -0.20 8.03
CA ARG A 17 14.80 -0.73 6.89
C ARG A 17 13.30 -0.62 7.15
N ARG A 18 12.84 -0.96 8.36
CA ARG A 18 11.44 -0.85 8.76
C ARG A 18 10.96 0.60 8.75
N LEU A 19 11.75 1.53 9.28
CA LEU A 19 11.45 2.96 9.28
C LEU A 19 11.38 3.51 7.85
N CYS A 20 12.34 3.18 6.99
CA CYS A 20 12.33 3.56 5.57
C CYS A 20 11.10 3.01 4.85
N ALA A 21 10.74 1.74 5.07
CA ALA A 21 9.56 1.13 4.46
C ALA A 21 8.26 1.85 4.86
N SER A 22 8.18 2.34 6.10
CA SER A 22 7.02 3.09 6.61
C SER A 22 6.80 4.45 5.92
N LEU A 23 7.81 4.99 5.23
CA LEU A 23 7.72 6.25 4.50
C LEU A 23 7.29 6.05 3.03
N VAL A 24 7.14 4.81 2.59
CA VAL A 24 6.82 4.49 1.19
C VAL A 24 5.34 4.22 1.03
N VAL A 25 4.70 4.98 0.14
CA VAL A 25 3.38 4.69 -0.42
C VAL A 25 3.57 3.99 -1.75
N PHE A 26 2.94 2.84 -1.94
CA PHE A 26 3.09 2.06 -3.18
C PHE A 26 1.78 1.91 -3.95
N GLY A 27 1.89 1.88 -5.28
CA GLY A 27 0.84 1.41 -6.18
C GLY A 27 1.10 -0.02 -6.63
N PHE A 28 0.11 -0.65 -7.25
CA PHE A 28 0.25 -1.99 -7.83
C PHE A 28 -0.72 -2.17 -9.00
N ASP A 29 -0.47 -3.21 -9.79
CA ASP A 29 -1.26 -3.51 -10.99
C ASP A 29 -2.34 -4.56 -10.74
N SER A 30 -3.27 -4.60 -11.69
CA SER A 30 -4.40 -5.50 -11.79
C SER A 30 -5.57 -5.13 -10.87
N PRO A 31 -6.79 -5.11 -11.42
CA PRO A 31 -7.96 -5.22 -10.57
C PRO A 31 -8.04 -6.67 -10.11
N CYS A 32 -7.73 -6.88 -8.83
CA CYS A 32 -7.94 -8.14 -8.17
C CYS A 32 -8.90 -7.89 -7.01
N ARG A 33 -9.69 -8.91 -6.65
CA ARG A 33 -10.46 -8.88 -5.40
C ARG A 33 -9.56 -9.01 -4.16
N GLU A 34 -8.30 -9.38 -4.36
CA GLU A 34 -7.31 -9.60 -3.33
C GLU A 34 -5.98 -8.91 -3.63
N ALA A 35 -5.21 -8.63 -2.59
CA ALA A 35 -3.83 -8.16 -2.70
C ALA A 35 -2.98 -9.15 -3.53
N ASN A 36 -2.37 -8.66 -4.61
CA ASN A 36 -1.47 -9.47 -5.41
C ASN A 36 -0.13 -9.71 -4.67
N GLY A 37 0.73 -10.58 -5.22
CA GLY A 37 2.03 -10.91 -4.61
C GLY A 37 2.97 -9.70 -4.45
N HIS A 38 2.87 -8.69 -5.31
CA HIS A 38 3.65 -7.45 -5.18
C HIS A 38 3.21 -6.66 -3.94
N ALA A 39 1.90 -6.43 -3.78
CA ALA A 39 1.34 -5.72 -2.64
C ALA A 39 1.62 -6.45 -1.32
N LYS A 40 1.40 -7.77 -1.27
CA LYS A 40 1.70 -8.60 -0.08
C LYS A 40 3.17 -8.49 0.33
N ARG A 41 4.09 -8.55 -0.63
CA ARG A 41 5.53 -8.41 -0.37
C ARG A 41 5.89 -7.04 0.22
N LEU A 42 5.31 -5.94 -0.28
CA LEU A 42 5.60 -4.60 0.23
C LEU A 42 4.99 -4.38 1.63
N ILE A 43 3.79 -4.89 1.86
CA ILE A 43 3.17 -4.88 3.19
C ILE A 43 4.02 -5.66 4.19
N ALA A 44 4.51 -6.85 3.82
CA ALA A 44 5.40 -7.65 4.68
C ALA A 44 6.70 -6.91 5.01
N LYS A 45 7.28 -6.20 4.04
CA LYS A 45 8.51 -5.38 4.23
C LYS A 45 8.33 -4.15 5.13
N GLY A 46 7.09 -3.78 5.49
CA GLY A 46 6.84 -2.68 6.42
C GLY A 46 6.18 -1.44 5.82
N SER A 47 5.73 -1.47 4.57
CA SER A 47 4.94 -0.37 4.02
C SER A 47 3.60 -0.23 4.75
N VAL A 48 3.26 1.00 5.13
CA VAL A 48 2.06 1.33 5.91
C VAL A 48 0.99 2.03 5.09
N ALA A 49 1.24 2.28 3.80
CA ALA A 49 0.30 2.93 2.92
C ALA A 49 0.37 2.39 1.48
N THR A 50 -0.78 2.36 0.81
CA THR A 50 -0.91 2.08 -0.62
C THR A 50 -1.86 3.08 -1.27
N ILE A 51 -1.68 3.33 -2.57
CA ILE A 51 -2.55 4.19 -3.37
C ILE A 51 -3.18 3.38 -4.52
N LEU A 52 -4.50 3.49 -4.63
CA LEU A 52 -5.29 2.89 -5.69
C LEU A 52 -5.37 3.83 -6.89
N PHE A 53 -5.26 3.26 -8.08
CA PHE A 53 -5.46 3.93 -9.36
C PHE A 53 -6.71 3.37 -10.06
N GLY A 54 -7.08 3.95 -11.21
CA GLY A 54 -8.21 3.46 -12.01
C GLY A 54 -8.08 1.98 -12.36
N ARG A 55 -6.86 1.49 -12.60
CA ARG A 55 -6.57 0.05 -12.85
C ARG A 55 -6.83 -0.89 -11.66
N ASN A 56 -7.18 -0.36 -10.48
CA ASN A 56 -7.50 -1.15 -9.29
C ASN A 56 -8.99 -1.10 -8.92
N VAL A 57 -9.80 -0.34 -9.67
CA VAL A 57 -11.21 -0.06 -9.38
C VAL A 57 -12.07 -0.60 -10.51
N GLU A 58 -12.93 -1.57 -10.20
CA GLU A 58 -13.95 -2.10 -11.13
C GLU A 58 -15.38 -1.94 -10.61
N SER A 59 -15.58 -2.09 -9.30
CA SER A 59 -16.91 -1.97 -8.68
C SER A 59 -16.78 -1.76 -7.17
N PRO A 60 -17.82 -1.24 -6.49
CA PRO A 60 -17.80 -1.06 -5.04
C PRO A 60 -17.47 -2.35 -4.27
N ASP A 61 -18.07 -3.47 -4.67
CA ASP A 61 -17.84 -4.77 -4.02
C ASP A 61 -16.41 -5.28 -4.26
N GLN A 62 -15.87 -5.13 -5.47
CA GLN A 62 -14.49 -5.51 -5.75
C GLN A 62 -13.50 -4.66 -4.92
N VAL A 63 -13.67 -3.34 -4.89
CA VAL A 63 -12.80 -2.43 -4.11
C VAL A 63 -12.89 -2.73 -2.61
N LYS A 64 -14.10 -3.03 -2.10
CA LYS A 64 -14.31 -3.46 -0.72
C LYS A 64 -13.53 -4.74 -0.39
N SER A 65 -13.64 -5.77 -1.24
CA SER A 65 -12.86 -7.01 -1.09
C SER A 65 -11.36 -6.75 -1.12
N LEU A 66 -10.88 -5.96 -2.09
CA LEU A 66 -9.47 -5.62 -2.24
C LEU A 66 -8.93 -4.90 -1.00
N CYS A 67 -9.62 -3.85 -0.54
CA CYS A 67 -9.25 -3.12 0.67
C CYS A 67 -9.25 -4.02 1.91
N SER A 68 -10.21 -4.93 2.03
CA SER A 68 -10.30 -5.87 3.16
C SER A 68 -9.11 -6.83 3.15
N SER A 69 -8.78 -7.42 2.00
CA SER A 69 -7.64 -8.33 1.86
C SER A 69 -6.30 -7.67 2.22
N MET A 70 -6.04 -6.44 1.74
CA MET A 70 -4.79 -5.73 2.03
C MET A 70 -4.68 -5.33 3.51
N LYS A 71 -5.81 -4.95 4.14
CA LYS A 71 -5.84 -4.65 5.57
C LYS A 71 -5.63 -5.89 6.43
N LEU A 72 -6.19 -7.05 6.03
CA LEU A 72 -5.94 -8.32 6.71
C LEU A 72 -4.47 -8.74 6.59
N GLU A 73 -3.86 -8.58 5.41
CA GLU A 73 -2.42 -8.81 5.24
C GLU A 73 -1.60 -7.93 6.19
N ALA A 74 -1.87 -6.62 6.27
CA ALA A 74 -1.15 -5.74 7.17
C ALA A 74 -1.35 -6.09 8.65
N LEU A 75 -2.57 -6.49 9.03
CA LEU A 75 -2.89 -6.94 10.39
C LEU A 75 -2.13 -8.22 10.77
N ALA A 76 -1.90 -9.13 9.83
CA ALA A 76 -1.08 -10.32 10.06
C ALA A 76 0.37 -9.98 10.44
N HIS A 77 0.85 -8.79 10.06
CA HIS A 77 2.16 -8.25 10.45
C HIS A 77 2.08 -7.24 11.62
N GLY A 78 0.94 -7.17 12.32
CA GLY A 78 0.76 -6.29 13.48
C GLY A 78 0.59 -4.81 13.15
N ARG A 79 0.19 -4.47 11.91
CA ARG A 79 0.15 -3.08 11.40
C ARG A 79 -1.22 -2.72 10.83
N LYS A 80 -1.50 -1.41 10.76
CA LYS A 80 -2.62 -0.87 9.96
C LYS A 80 -2.10 -0.41 8.60
N LEU A 81 -2.96 -0.48 7.58
CA LEU A 81 -2.66 -0.02 6.23
C LEU A 81 -3.57 1.16 5.87
N LEU A 82 -2.96 2.28 5.49
CA LEU A 82 -3.65 3.39 4.85
C LEU A 82 -3.89 3.04 3.37
N VAL A 83 -5.11 3.21 2.90
CA VAL A 83 -5.48 3.03 1.49
C VAL A 83 -5.91 4.38 0.95
N MET A 84 -5.20 4.87 -0.05
CA MET A 84 -5.34 6.20 -0.64
C MET A 84 -5.90 6.07 -2.07
N THR A 85 -6.45 7.16 -2.60
CA THR A 85 -6.84 7.28 -4.01
C THR A 85 -7.00 8.76 -4.35
N ASP A 86 -6.84 9.12 -5.62
CA ASP A 86 -7.12 10.48 -6.09
C ASP A 86 -8.64 10.64 -6.29
N GLN A 87 -9.30 11.28 -5.33
CA GLN A 87 -10.74 11.52 -5.36
C GLN A 87 -11.06 13.02 -5.25
N GLU A 88 -10.46 13.82 -6.13
CA GLU A 88 -10.67 15.27 -6.19
C GLU A 88 -12.04 15.64 -6.79
N GLY A 89 -12.55 14.80 -7.70
CA GLY A 89 -13.78 15.02 -8.44
C GLY A 89 -13.56 15.39 -9.90
N GLY A 90 -14.65 15.47 -10.67
CA GLY A 90 -14.58 15.79 -12.11
C GLY A 90 -13.72 14.79 -12.89
N LYS A 91 -12.68 15.29 -13.57
CA LYS A 91 -11.76 14.46 -14.38
C LYS A 91 -10.72 13.69 -13.55
N VAL A 92 -10.54 14.04 -12.27
CA VAL A 92 -9.56 13.43 -11.38
C VAL A 92 -10.31 12.78 -10.21
N ALA A 93 -10.98 11.69 -10.54
CA ALA A 93 -11.65 10.80 -9.59
C ALA A 93 -11.44 9.36 -10.06
N ARG A 94 -11.35 8.41 -9.11
CA ARG A 94 -11.26 6.98 -9.43
C ARG A 94 -12.57 6.26 -9.15
N LEU A 95 -13.26 6.64 -8.07
CA LEU A 95 -14.55 6.08 -7.70
C LEU A 95 -15.63 6.96 -8.35
N THR A 96 -16.18 6.51 -9.47
CA THR A 96 -17.14 7.29 -10.26
C THR A 96 -18.37 6.45 -10.61
N SER A 97 -19.42 7.10 -11.11
CA SER A 97 -20.63 6.43 -11.58
C SER A 97 -20.39 5.49 -12.77
N GLN A 98 -19.29 5.66 -13.52
CA GLN A 98 -18.90 4.72 -14.58
C GLN A 98 -18.62 3.32 -14.01
N GLU A 99 -18.10 3.26 -12.78
CA GLU A 99 -17.80 2.03 -12.04
C GLU A 99 -18.88 1.73 -11.00
N SER A 100 -20.10 2.27 -11.17
CA SER A 100 -21.26 2.06 -10.29
C SER A 100 -21.10 2.58 -8.84
N PHE A 101 -20.23 3.56 -8.59
CA PHE A 101 -20.21 4.28 -7.32
C PHE A 101 -21.28 5.38 -7.32
N THR A 102 -22.12 5.41 -6.28
CA THR A 102 -23.22 6.37 -6.08
C THR A 102 -22.91 7.40 -5.01
#